data_AF-A0A397D3S2-F1
#
_entry.id   AF-A0A397D3S2-F1
#
_cell.length_a   1.000
_cell.length_b   1.000
_cell.length_c   1.000
_cell.angle_alpha   90.00
_cell.angle_beta   90.00
_cell.angle_gamma   90.00
#
_symmetry.space_group_name_H-M   'P 1'
#
loop_
_entity.id
_entity.type
_entity.pdbx_description
1 polymer ?
#
loop_
_entity_poly.entity_id
_entity_poly.type
_entity_poly.pdbx_seq_one_letter_code
_entity_poly.pdbx_strand_id
1 'polypeptide(L)'
;MGNGISGGGSLGGGHGNMGISLSLLPENEKFFGLENFGNTCYCNSILQVLYFCLPFRTHLLTHVQHKGLAKKKLDVKDKSLLDCMAELFHKISIQKKAVGYVTPKTFVTRLQRDNEMFRGPMHQDAHEFLNYVLNAMCDQVESELKAAAGLSSPQSSVPPSPTSPSSASPSPYKTWVHEIFEGILTNETKCLGCGTITCREESFLDLSVEIDPHTSLTSCLKKFGATETLAGNDKFFCDTCDGLQNAQKRMHVKRIPHVLAVHLKRFKYMEETQSFEKLFHRILFPAELKLPTVLLFGVVIHIGNGTDHGHYVSMIRCQDTWVCFDDESVQMVDDDMLEHCVGRGNTEDRTNTATGYLLFYHLIE
;
A
#
# COMPACT_ATOMS: atom_id res chain seq x y z
N MET A 1 -20.79 32.85 -18.47
CA MET A 1 -19.40 33.24 -18.80
C MET A 1 -18.59 33.22 -17.53
N GLY A 2 -17.48 32.48 -17.53
CA GLY A 2 -16.41 32.51 -16.53
C GLY A 2 -16.63 31.61 -15.32
N ASN A 3 -15.69 30.79 -14.86
CA ASN A 3 -14.42 30.30 -15.42
C ASN A 3 -14.06 29.08 -14.54
N GLY A 4 -13.91 27.89 -15.13
CA GLY A 4 -13.38 26.71 -14.44
C GLY A 4 -11.86 26.82 -14.35
N ILE A 5 -11.31 26.73 -13.15
CA ILE A 5 -9.87 26.63 -12.91
C ILE A 5 -9.58 25.14 -12.67
N SER A 6 -9.31 24.42 -13.75
CA SER A 6 -8.69 23.10 -13.73
C SER A 6 -7.18 23.28 -13.73
N GLY A 7 -6.59 23.42 -12.53
CA GLY A 7 -5.14 23.45 -12.34
C GLY A 7 -4.61 22.03 -12.11
N GLY A 8 -4.32 21.30 -13.18
CA GLY A 8 -3.58 20.04 -13.10
C GLY A 8 -2.11 20.32 -12.76
N GLY A 9 -1.70 20.01 -11.54
CA GLY A 9 -0.29 20.01 -11.13
C GLY A 9 0.39 18.75 -11.65
N SER A 10 0.75 18.74 -12.94
CA SER A 10 1.72 17.78 -13.46
C SER A 10 3.10 18.09 -12.89
N LEU A 11 3.94 17.06 -12.71
CA LEU A 11 5.36 17.18 -12.36
C LEU A 11 6.11 17.85 -13.52
N GLY A 12 5.93 19.16 -13.70
CA GLY A 12 6.50 19.95 -14.78
C GLY A 12 7.43 21.02 -14.24
N GLY A 13 8.71 20.69 -14.13
CA GLY A 13 9.75 21.61 -13.66
C GLY A 13 11.16 21.17 -14.02
N GLY A 14 11.52 21.19 -15.31
CA GLY A 14 12.90 21.45 -15.74
C GLY A 14 13.97 20.37 -15.54
N HIS A 15 13.70 19.09 -15.76
CA HIS A 15 14.73 18.08 -16.04
C HIS A 15 14.29 17.25 -17.26
N GLY A 16 15.25 16.87 -18.12
CA GLY A 16 14.99 16.35 -19.47
C GLY A 16 13.99 15.19 -19.48
N ASN A 17 12.85 15.39 -20.13
CA ASN A 17 11.81 14.38 -20.31
C ASN A 17 12.37 13.24 -21.21
N MET A 18 13.02 12.25 -20.60
CA MET A 18 13.48 11.06 -21.29
C MET A 18 12.26 10.18 -21.59
N GLY A 19 11.81 10.20 -22.84
CA GLY A 19 10.89 9.18 -23.33
C GLY A 19 11.46 7.79 -23.07
N ILE A 20 10.58 6.79 -22.93
CA ILE A 20 10.99 5.43 -22.59
C ILE A 20 11.99 4.89 -23.63
N SER A 21 13.23 4.68 -23.20
CA SER A 21 14.23 3.99 -24.01
C SER A 21 14.02 2.49 -23.87
N LEU A 22 13.40 1.89 -24.89
CA LEU A 22 13.11 0.45 -24.94
C LEU A 22 14.38 -0.43 -24.77
N SER A 23 15.57 0.11 -25.05
CA SER A 23 16.85 -0.58 -24.89
C SER A 23 17.27 -0.79 -23.43
N LEU A 24 16.73 0.01 -22.50
CA LEU A 24 17.05 -0.05 -21.06
C LEU A 24 16.01 -0.87 -20.27
N LEU A 25 15.00 -1.41 -20.95
CA LEU A 25 13.93 -2.16 -20.32
C LEU A 25 14.09 -3.66 -20.57
N PRO A 26 13.69 -4.53 -19.63
CA PRO A 26 13.66 -5.96 -19.87
C PRO A 26 12.74 -6.31 -21.06
N GLU A 27 13.24 -7.12 -22.01
CA GLU A 27 12.55 -7.40 -23.29
C GLU A 27 11.13 -7.99 -23.13
N ASN A 28 10.86 -8.67 -22.01
CA ASN A 28 9.58 -9.33 -21.74
C ASN A 28 8.64 -8.52 -20.85
N GLU A 29 9.08 -7.37 -20.35
CA GLU A 29 8.32 -6.57 -19.38
C GLU A 29 7.38 -5.57 -20.08
N LYS A 30 6.22 -5.31 -19.49
CA LYS A 30 5.15 -4.50 -20.10
C LYS A 30 4.89 -3.26 -19.25
N PHE A 31 5.08 -2.09 -19.86
CA PHE A 31 4.98 -0.79 -19.21
C PHE A 31 3.72 -0.07 -19.70
N PHE A 32 2.59 -0.37 -19.05
CA PHE A 32 1.30 0.18 -19.44
C PHE A 32 0.71 1.08 -18.36
N GLY A 33 0.41 2.32 -18.72
CA GLY A 33 -0.39 3.22 -17.90
C GLY A 33 -1.83 2.73 -17.75
N LEU A 34 -2.57 3.35 -16.83
CA LEU A 34 -3.97 3.04 -16.54
C LEU A 34 -4.83 4.29 -16.73
N GLU A 35 -5.90 4.15 -17.52
CA GLU A 35 -6.82 5.26 -17.77
C GLU A 35 -7.51 5.74 -16.50
N ASN A 36 -7.55 7.05 -16.27
CA ASN A 36 -8.20 7.65 -15.10
C ASN A 36 -9.69 7.91 -15.36
N PHE A 37 -10.56 7.38 -14.49
CA PHE A 37 -12.01 7.54 -14.55
C PHE A 37 -12.54 8.69 -13.68
N GLY A 38 -11.74 9.73 -13.48
CA GLY A 38 -12.04 10.83 -12.56
C GLY A 38 -11.67 10.44 -11.13
N ASN A 39 -10.56 11.00 -10.64
CA ASN A 39 -10.05 10.82 -9.28
C ASN A 39 -9.75 9.36 -8.91
N THR A 40 -9.43 8.51 -9.89
CA THR A 40 -9.04 7.09 -9.68
C THR A 40 -7.53 6.85 -9.62
N CYS A 41 -6.71 7.90 -9.57
CA CYS A 41 -5.25 7.79 -9.51
C CYS A 41 -4.74 7.05 -8.25
N TYR A 42 -5.46 7.13 -7.12
CA TYR A 42 -5.17 6.33 -5.91
C TYR A 42 -5.24 4.82 -6.20
N CYS A 43 -6.19 4.41 -7.06
CA CYS A 43 -6.36 3.03 -7.49
C CYS A 43 -5.26 2.66 -8.49
N ASN A 44 -5.04 3.50 -9.50
CA ASN A 44 -4.05 3.25 -10.54
C ASN A 44 -2.63 3.08 -9.96
N SER A 45 -2.19 3.99 -9.08
CA SER A 45 -0.86 3.93 -8.47
C SER A 45 -0.62 2.64 -7.66
N ILE A 46 -1.63 2.14 -6.94
CA ILE A 46 -1.53 0.88 -6.22
C ILE A 46 -1.54 -0.33 -7.17
N LEU A 47 -2.39 -0.31 -8.19
CA LEU A 47 -2.43 -1.38 -9.21
C LEU A 47 -1.09 -1.52 -9.93
N GLN A 48 -0.40 -0.41 -10.21
CA GLN A 48 0.94 -0.43 -10.80
C GLN A 48 1.94 -1.13 -9.88
N VAL A 49 2.01 -0.73 -8.61
CA VAL A 49 2.96 -1.38 -7.67
C VAL A 49 2.66 -2.87 -7.48
N LEU A 50 1.37 -3.24 -7.38
CA LEU A 50 0.97 -4.65 -7.30
C LEU A 50 1.28 -5.43 -8.58
N TYR A 51 1.23 -4.80 -9.77
CA TYR A 51 1.62 -5.42 -11.03
C TYR A 51 3.11 -5.74 -11.09
N PHE A 52 3.96 -4.84 -10.61
CA PHE A 52 5.40 -5.05 -10.57
C PHE A 52 5.88 -5.84 -9.35
N CYS A 53 4.99 -6.15 -8.40
CA CYS A 53 5.20 -7.19 -7.40
C CYS A 53 5.13 -8.58 -8.07
N LEU A 54 6.29 -9.11 -8.48
CA LEU A 54 6.36 -10.34 -9.29
C LEU A 54 5.65 -11.55 -8.67
N PRO A 55 5.80 -11.88 -7.37
CA PRO A 55 5.05 -12.98 -6.76
C PRO A 55 3.54 -12.78 -6.88
N PHE A 56 3.05 -11.56 -6.60
CA PHE A 56 1.62 -11.22 -6.66
C PHE A 56 1.07 -11.35 -8.08
N ARG A 57 1.78 -10.77 -9.05
CA ARG A 57 1.43 -10.88 -10.47
C ARG A 57 1.37 -12.34 -10.93
N THR A 58 2.33 -13.16 -10.51
CA THR A 58 2.41 -14.58 -10.90
C THR A 58 1.19 -15.35 -10.42
N HIS A 59 0.77 -15.16 -9.16
CA HIS A 59 -0.45 -15.79 -8.64
C HIS A 59 -1.70 -15.37 -9.42
N LEU A 60 -1.85 -14.09 -9.76
CA LEU A 60 -2.98 -13.61 -10.55
C LEU A 60 -3.00 -14.19 -11.98
N LEU A 61 -1.85 -14.29 -12.64
CA LEU A 61 -1.78 -14.90 -13.97
C LEU A 61 -2.11 -16.40 -13.93
N THR A 62 -1.65 -17.11 -12.90
CA THR A 62 -2.03 -18.52 -12.66
C THR A 62 -3.53 -18.66 -12.39
N HIS A 63 -4.13 -17.73 -11.64
CA HIS A 63 -5.58 -17.70 -11.38
C HIS A 63 -6.40 -17.58 -12.68
N VAL A 64 -5.97 -16.72 -13.62
CA VAL A 64 -6.61 -16.62 -14.95
C VAL A 64 -6.61 -17.96 -15.68
N GLN A 65 -5.50 -18.69 -15.63
CA GLN A 65 -5.36 -20.01 -16.27
C GLN A 65 -6.27 -21.05 -15.60
N HIS A 66 -6.23 -21.14 -14.26
CA HIS A 66 -7.00 -22.11 -13.49
C HIS A 66 -8.51 -21.94 -13.67
N LYS A 67 -9.02 -20.69 -13.61
CA LYS A 67 -10.46 -20.42 -13.81
C LYS A 67 -10.89 -20.32 -15.27
N GLY A 68 -9.92 -20.26 -16.20
CA GLY A 68 -10.17 -20.06 -17.63
C GLY A 68 -10.79 -18.69 -17.94
N LEU A 69 -10.44 -17.65 -17.17
CA LEU A 69 -11.04 -16.31 -17.28
C LEU A 69 -10.79 -15.69 -18.67
N ALA A 70 -9.66 -15.98 -19.30
CA ALA A 70 -9.35 -15.52 -20.66
C ALA A 70 -10.32 -16.05 -21.73
N LYS A 71 -11.00 -17.18 -21.48
CA LYS A 71 -11.94 -17.81 -22.43
C LYS A 71 -13.41 -17.55 -22.08
N LYS A 72 -13.71 -17.29 -20.80
CA LYS A 72 -15.08 -17.11 -20.30
C LYS A 72 -15.48 -15.64 -20.36
N LYS A 73 -16.46 -15.28 -21.20
CA LYS A 73 -17.12 -13.97 -21.12
C LYS A 73 -18.16 -13.97 -20.00
N LEU A 74 -17.71 -13.76 -18.77
CA LEU A 74 -18.60 -13.53 -17.63
C LEU A 74 -19.02 -12.05 -17.57
N ASP A 75 -20.23 -11.80 -17.07
CA ASP A 75 -20.67 -10.45 -16.72
C ASP A 75 -19.89 -9.96 -15.49
N VAL A 76 -19.63 -8.65 -15.40
CA VAL A 76 -18.91 -8.04 -14.27
C VAL A 76 -19.57 -8.36 -12.94
N LYS A 77 -20.91 -8.50 -12.92
CA LYS A 77 -21.66 -8.82 -11.69
C LYS A 77 -21.33 -10.19 -11.11
N ASP A 78 -20.90 -11.12 -11.96
CA ASP A 78 -20.60 -12.51 -11.64
C ASP A 78 -19.10 -12.73 -11.40
N LYS A 79 -18.26 -11.73 -11.71
CA LYS A 79 -16.80 -11.76 -11.49
C LYS A 79 -16.44 -11.14 -10.18
N SER A 80 -15.71 -11.85 -9.34
CA SER A 80 -15.16 -11.29 -8.11
C SER A 80 -14.13 -10.17 -8.35
N LEU A 81 -13.74 -9.44 -7.29
CA LEU A 81 -12.68 -8.43 -7.38
C LEU A 81 -11.34 -9.05 -7.80
N LEU A 82 -11.01 -10.24 -7.30
CA LEU A 82 -9.82 -10.99 -7.70
C LEU A 82 -9.85 -11.37 -9.19
N ASP A 83 -10.99 -11.84 -9.70
CA ASP A 83 -11.11 -12.20 -11.12
C ASP A 83 -10.90 -10.96 -12.01
N CYS A 84 -11.48 -9.82 -11.62
CA CYS A 84 -11.31 -8.56 -12.33
C CYS A 84 -9.86 -8.05 -12.33
N MET A 85 -9.15 -8.16 -11.21
CA MET A 85 -7.73 -7.77 -11.15
C MET A 85 -6.86 -8.74 -11.97
N ALA A 86 -7.12 -10.04 -11.88
CA ALA A 86 -6.41 -11.07 -12.64
C ALA A 86 -6.57 -10.85 -14.15
N GLU A 87 -7.78 -10.54 -14.62
CA GLU A 87 -8.03 -10.18 -16.02
C GLU A 87 -7.32 -8.90 -16.46
N LEU A 88 -7.25 -7.88 -15.60
CA LEU A 88 -6.51 -6.65 -15.89
C LEU A 88 -5.02 -6.94 -16.07
N PHE A 89 -4.42 -7.69 -15.15
CA PHE A 89 -3.00 -8.03 -15.19
C PHE A 89 -2.68 -8.91 -16.41
N HIS A 90 -3.56 -9.87 -16.71
CA HIS A 90 -3.45 -10.67 -17.91
C HIS A 90 -3.54 -9.81 -19.17
N LYS A 91 -4.49 -8.87 -19.24
CA LYS A 91 -4.65 -7.94 -20.35
C LYS A 91 -3.39 -7.11 -20.60
N ILE A 92 -2.66 -6.70 -19.56
CA ILE A 92 -1.36 -6.01 -19.70
C ILE A 92 -0.29 -6.99 -20.22
N SER A 93 -0.19 -8.18 -19.63
CA SER A 93 0.85 -9.17 -19.97
C SER A 93 0.83 -9.63 -21.44
N ILE A 94 -0.35 -9.71 -22.05
CA ILE A 94 -0.50 -10.19 -23.44
C ILE A 94 -0.37 -9.09 -24.49
N GLN A 95 -0.09 -7.86 -24.09
CA GLN A 95 0.04 -6.76 -25.03
C GLN A 95 1.22 -6.99 -25.98
N LYS A 96 0.97 -6.76 -27.28
CA LYS A 96 2.00 -6.89 -28.32
C LYS A 96 3.06 -5.81 -28.17
N LYS A 97 2.65 -4.59 -27.82
CA LYS A 97 3.56 -3.47 -27.58
C LYS A 97 4.22 -3.62 -26.21
N ALA A 98 5.43 -3.08 -26.05
CA ALA A 98 6.10 -3.01 -24.75
C ALA A 98 5.55 -1.87 -23.89
N VAL A 99 5.08 -0.78 -24.52
CA VAL A 99 4.61 0.44 -23.86
C VAL A 99 3.23 0.82 -24.38
N GLY A 100 2.38 1.34 -23.49
CA GLY A 100 1.08 1.91 -23.85
C GLY A 100 0.26 2.27 -22.62
N TYR A 101 -1.06 2.21 -22.74
CA TYR A 101 -1.96 2.28 -21.59
C TYR A 101 -3.13 1.31 -21.81
N VAL A 102 -3.77 0.90 -20.71
CA VAL A 102 -4.98 0.09 -20.74
C VAL A 102 -6.07 0.73 -19.89
N THR A 103 -7.30 0.49 -20.28
CA THR A 103 -8.48 0.93 -19.53
C THR A 103 -8.88 -0.10 -18.46
N PRO A 104 -8.83 0.21 -17.14
CA PRO A 104 -9.22 -0.70 -16.05
C PRO A 104 -10.73 -0.70 -15.72
N LYS A 105 -11.60 -0.45 -16.71
CA LYS A 105 -13.05 -0.25 -16.52
C LYS A 105 -13.74 -1.33 -15.69
N THR A 106 -13.50 -2.60 -16.03
CA THR A 106 -14.13 -3.76 -15.36
C THR A 106 -13.74 -3.83 -13.89
N PHE A 107 -12.48 -3.57 -13.58
CA PHE A 107 -11.98 -3.54 -12.21
C PHE A 107 -12.62 -2.39 -11.42
N VAL A 108 -12.59 -1.16 -11.96
CA VAL A 108 -13.16 0.03 -11.30
C VAL A 108 -14.67 -0.13 -11.06
N THR A 109 -15.42 -0.63 -12.05
CA THR A 109 -16.86 -0.89 -11.89
C THR A 109 -17.14 -1.92 -10.79
N ARG A 110 -16.31 -2.97 -10.68
CA ARG A 110 -16.45 -3.98 -9.63
C ARG A 110 -16.09 -3.41 -8.25
N LEU A 111 -15.01 -2.65 -8.14
CA LEU A 111 -14.58 -1.95 -6.93
C LEU A 111 -15.68 -1.04 -6.37
N GLN A 112 -16.22 -0.18 -7.23
CA GLN A 112 -17.32 0.73 -6.88
C GLN A 112 -18.56 -0.05 -6.43
N ARG A 113 -18.86 -1.20 -7.06
CA ARG A 113 -20.00 -1.99 -6.62
C ARG A 113 -19.80 -2.57 -5.23
N ASP A 114 -18.62 -3.10 -4.94
CA ASP A 114 -18.34 -3.88 -3.74
C ASP A 114 -18.11 -3.01 -2.49
N ASN A 115 -17.67 -1.76 -2.63
CA ASN A 115 -17.42 -0.87 -1.50
C ASN A 115 -17.93 0.54 -1.77
N GLU A 116 -18.78 1.04 -0.86
CA GLU A 116 -19.44 2.34 -0.98
C GLU A 116 -18.46 3.51 -0.90
N MET A 117 -17.36 3.37 -0.16
CA MET A 117 -16.34 4.42 -0.03
C MET A 117 -15.74 4.78 -1.39
N PHE A 118 -15.58 3.79 -2.29
CA PHE A 118 -14.97 4.00 -3.60
C PHE A 118 -15.98 4.35 -4.71
N ARG A 119 -17.30 4.41 -4.44
CA ARG A 119 -18.34 4.71 -5.46
C ARG A 119 -18.32 6.15 -5.96
N GLY A 120 -17.94 7.07 -5.08
CA GLY A 120 -18.02 8.50 -5.35
C GLY A 120 -16.96 8.95 -6.37
N PRO A 121 -17.17 10.12 -7.01
CA PRO A 121 -16.15 10.75 -7.85
C PRO A 121 -15.06 11.47 -7.03
N MET A 122 -15.00 11.25 -5.72
CA MET A 122 -14.07 11.92 -4.82
C MET A 122 -12.71 11.22 -4.81
N HIS A 123 -11.65 11.97 -4.51
CA HIS A 123 -10.36 11.37 -4.19
C HIS A 123 -10.50 10.46 -2.96
N GLN A 124 -9.68 9.41 -2.92
CA GLN A 124 -9.67 8.42 -1.86
C GLN A 124 -8.23 8.17 -1.43
N ASP A 125 -8.07 7.62 -0.24
CA ASP A 125 -6.76 7.27 0.29
C ASP A 125 -6.22 5.98 -0.38
N ALA A 126 -5.01 6.06 -0.94
CA ALA A 126 -4.36 4.92 -1.57
C ALA A 126 -4.03 3.80 -0.58
N HIS A 127 -3.77 4.12 0.70
CA HIS A 127 -3.51 3.14 1.77
C HIS A 127 -4.79 2.40 2.16
N GLU A 128 -5.93 3.10 2.26
CA GLU A 128 -7.23 2.45 2.49
C GLU A 128 -7.60 1.51 1.33
N PHE A 129 -7.34 1.95 0.09
CA PHE A 129 -7.55 1.10 -1.08
C PHE A 129 -6.66 -0.15 -1.08
N LEU A 130 -5.37 -0.01 -0.76
CA LEU A 130 -4.45 -1.14 -0.63
C LEU A 130 -4.96 -2.14 0.40
N ASN A 131 -5.29 -1.67 1.60
CA ASN A 131 -5.82 -2.50 2.67
C ASN A 131 -7.10 -3.23 2.27
N TYR A 132 -8.03 -2.51 1.66
CA TYR A 132 -9.28 -3.10 1.19
C TYR A 132 -9.03 -4.21 0.16
N VAL A 133 -8.20 -3.95 -0.85
CA VAL A 133 -7.93 -4.92 -1.92
C VAL A 133 -7.25 -6.17 -1.39
N LEU A 134 -6.20 -6.03 -0.57
CA LEU A 134 -5.48 -7.19 -0.04
C LEU A 134 -6.39 -8.07 0.83
N ASN A 135 -7.19 -7.46 1.73
CA ASN A 135 -8.13 -8.21 2.56
C ASN A 135 -9.25 -8.86 1.74
N ALA A 136 -9.84 -8.13 0.79
CA ALA A 136 -10.87 -8.70 -0.10
C ALA A 136 -10.34 -9.90 -0.91
N MET A 137 -9.08 -9.87 -1.32
CA MET A 137 -8.44 -11.01 -1.97
C MET A 137 -8.16 -12.16 -1.01
N CYS A 138 -7.71 -11.88 0.22
CA CYS A 138 -7.57 -12.91 1.26
C CYS A 138 -8.90 -13.64 1.48
N ASP A 139 -9.98 -12.90 1.76
CA ASP A 139 -11.31 -13.46 2.02
C ASP A 139 -11.79 -14.34 0.86
N GLN A 140 -11.55 -13.88 -0.37
CA GLN A 140 -11.94 -14.65 -1.54
C GLN A 140 -11.12 -15.93 -1.70
N VAL A 141 -9.80 -15.86 -1.58
CA VAL A 141 -8.93 -17.04 -1.71
C VAL A 141 -9.25 -18.04 -0.61
N GLU A 142 -9.50 -17.58 0.63
CA GLU A 142 -9.96 -18.44 1.70
C GLU A 142 -11.30 -19.12 1.39
N SER A 143 -12.26 -18.36 0.83
CA SER A 143 -13.57 -18.90 0.43
C SER A 143 -13.40 -20.00 -0.62
N GLU A 144 -12.53 -19.80 -1.60
CA GLU A 144 -12.22 -20.78 -2.65
C GLU A 144 -11.54 -22.04 -2.07
N LEU A 145 -10.60 -21.88 -1.13
CA LEU A 145 -9.94 -22.99 -0.44
C LEU A 145 -10.93 -23.81 0.41
N LYS A 146 -11.81 -23.14 1.17
CA LYS A 146 -12.85 -23.79 1.98
C LYS A 146 -13.83 -24.57 1.10
N ALA A 147 -14.25 -23.98 -0.02
CA ALA A 147 -15.11 -24.64 -1.00
C ALA A 147 -14.44 -25.87 -1.64
N ALA A 148 -13.15 -25.77 -2.00
CA ALA A 148 -12.39 -26.90 -2.54
C ALA A 148 -12.18 -28.03 -1.53
N ALA A 149 -12.06 -27.71 -0.24
CA ALA A 149 -11.97 -28.67 0.86
C ALA A 149 -13.32 -29.31 1.23
N GLY A 150 -14.43 -28.94 0.58
CA GLY A 150 -15.77 -29.46 0.89
C GLY A 150 -16.34 -28.97 2.23
N LEU A 151 -15.75 -27.92 2.82
CA LEU A 151 -16.20 -27.31 4.06
C LEU A 151 -17.19 -26.18 3.73
N SER A 152 -18.49 -26.48 3.78
CA SER A 152 -19.55 -25.49 3.60
C SER A 152 -19.57 -24.47 4.76
N SER A 153 -19.48 -23.17 4.47
CA SER A 153 -19.58 -22.13 5.50
C SER A 153 -21.03 -21.94 5.97
N PRO A 154 -21.29 -21.70 7.27
CA PRO A 154 -22.47 -20.95 7.68
C PRO A 154 -22.36 -19.51 7.15
N GLN A 155 -23.40 -19.03 6.47
CA GLN A 155 -23.49 -17.63 6.01
C GLN A 155 -23.28 -16.68 7.19
N SER A 156 -22.21 -15.89 7.15
CA SER A 156 -22.02 -14.72 8.01
C SER A 156 -22.05 -13.49 7.13
N SER A 157 -23.24 -12.94 6.91
CA SER A 157 -23.48 -11.71 6.15
C SER A 157 -23.21 -10.48 7.02
N VAL A 158 -21.95 -10.23 7.36
CA VAL A 158 -21.55 -8.95 7.96
C VAL A 158 -20.51 -8.30 7.05
N PRO A 159 -20.81 -7.12 6.46
CA PRO A 159 -19.82 -6.40 5.68
C PRO A 159 -18.65 -5.96 6.61
N PRO A 160 -17.40 -5.94 6.11
CA PRO A 160 -16.27 -5.45 6.88
C PRO A 160 -16.47 -3.97 7.22
N SER A 161 -16.37 -3.63 8.50
CA SER A 161 -16.44 -2.24 8.99
C SER A 161 -15.04 -1.61 8.90
N PRO A 162 -14.92 -0.33 8.51
CA PRO A 162 -13.64 0.27 8.10
C PRO A 162 -12.76 0.84 9.22
N THR A 163 -13.03 0.60 10.51
CA THR A 163 -12.41 1.39 11.60
C THR A 163 -11.93 0.58 12.80
N SER A 164 -11.13 -0.47 12.59
CA SER A 164 -10.39 -1.09 13.69
C SER A 164 -9.01 -1.59 13.24
N PRO A 165 -7.94 -1.36 14.01
CA PRO A 165 -6.67 -2.01 13.77
C PRO A 165 -6.90 -3.52 13.80
N SER A 166 -6.35 -4.21 12.81
CA SER A 166 -6.54 -5.63 12.52
C SER A 166 -6.08 -6.53 13.66
N SER A 167 -6.89 -6.66 14.71
CA SER A 167 -6.85 -7.80 15.62
C SER A 167 -7.73 -8.92 15.05
N ALA A 168 -7.39 -9.41 13.86
CA ALA A 168 -8.04 -10.59 13.30
C ALA A 168 -7.51 -11.82 14.07
N SER A 169 -8.41 -12.61 14.65
CA SER A 169 -8.04 -13.95 15.14
C SER A 169 -7.43 -14.73 13.97
N PRO A 170 -6.30 -15.44 14.16
CA PRO A 170 -5.61 -16.09 13.05
C PRO A 170 -6.55 -17.07 12.35
N SER A 171 -6.91 -16.74 11.10
CA SER A 171 -7.61 -17.67 10.21
C SER A 171 -6.71 -18.89 10.02
N PRO A 172 -7.25 -20.13 10.11
CA PRO A 172 -6.45 -21.34 9.88
C PRO A 172 -6.00 -21.49 8.42
N TYR A 173 -6.49 -20.64 7.50
CA TYR A 173 -6.18 -20.72 6.08
C TYR A 173 -5.20 -19.61 5.67
N LYS A 174 -3.92 -19.97 5.56
CA LYS A 174 -2.92 -19.08 4.99
C LYS A 174 -3.09 -19.03 3.47
N THR A 175 -3.36 -17.84 2.93
CA THR A 175 -3.49 -17.61 1.48
C THR A 175 -2.15 -17.20 0.88
N TRP A 176 -2.02 -17.27 -0.46
CA TRP A 176 -0.83 -16.75 -1.15
C TRP A 176 -0.65 -15.23 -0.96
N VAL A 177 -1.72 -14.48 -0.66
CA VAL A 177 -1.60 -13.06 -0.28
C VAL A 177 -0.89 -12.93 1.07
N HIS A 178 -1.22 -13.78 2.04
CA HIS A 178 -0.50 -13.84 3.31
C HIS A 178 0.95 -14.31 3.13
N GLU A 179 1.21 -15.24 2.22
CA GLU A 179 2.60 -15.64 1.92
C GLU A 179 3.43 -14.43 1.45
N ILE A 180 2.86 -13.54 0.64
CA ILE A 180 3.57 -12.38 0.10
C ILE A 180 3.71 -11.25 1.11
N PHE A 181 2.58 -10.80 1.70
CA PHE A 181 2.52 -9.55 2.47
C PHE A 181 2.44 -9.73 3.99
N GLU A 182 2.20 -10.94 4.50
CA GLU A 182 2.03 -11.15 5.94
C GLU A 182 3.36 -11.17 6.70
N GLY A 183 3.55 -10.17 7.57
CA GLY A 183 4.52 -10.20 8.65
C GLY A 183 3.86 -10.49 10.01
N ILE A 184 4.70 -10.69 11.02
CA ILE A 184 4.27 -10.90 12.41
C ILE A 184 4.99 -9.88 13.30
N LEU A 185 4.22 -9.16 14.09
CA LEU A 185 4.68 -8.32 15.20
C LEU A 185 4.57 -9.08 16.51
N THR A 186 5.47 -8.80 17.44
CA THR A 186 5.34 -9.22 18.84
C THR A 186 5.23 -7.98 19.71
N ASN A 187 4.09 -7.85 20.38
CA ASN A 187 3.79 -6.82 21.36
C ASN A 187 4.10 -7.37 22.75
N GLU A 188 5.17 -6.85 23.36
CA GLU A 188 5.65 -7.25 24.68
C GLU A 188 5.27 -6.17 25.70
N THR A 189 4.63 -6.57 26.79
CA THR A 189 4.29 -5.69 27.91
C THR A 189 4.88 -6.26 29.20
N LYS A 190 5.79 -5.49 29.82
CA LYS A 190 6.41 -5.80 31.10
C LYS A 190 5.79 -4.96 32.21
N CYS A 191 5.10 -5.59 33.15
CA CYS A 191 4.60 -4.93 34.35
C CYS A 191 5.78 -4.45 35.23
N LEU A 192 5.79 -3.18 35.62
CA LEU A 192 6.83 -2.63 36.51
C LEU A 192 6.58 -2.91 37.99
N GLY A 193 5.38 -3.34 38.36
CA GLY A 193 5.04 -3.74 39.74
C GLY A 193 5.58 -5.13 40.10
N CYS A 194 5.23 -6.16 39.31
CA CYS A 194 5.62 -7.55 39.57
C CYS A 194 6.69 -8.12 38.63
N GLY A 195 7.05 -7.40 37.56
CA GLY A 195 8.02 -7.87 36.57
C GLY A 195 7.48 -8.87 35.54
N THR A 196 6.21 -9.30 35.63
CA THR A 196 5.58 -10.20 34.65
C THR A 196 5.65 -9.62 33.25
N ILE A 197 6.09 -10.44 32.28
CA ILE A 197 6.13 -10.11 30.85
C ILE A 197 5.03 -10.89 30.14
N THR A 198 4.18 -10.18 29.40
CA THR A 198 3.19 -10.77 28.49
C THR A 198 3.60 -10.46 27.05
N CYS A 199 3.46 -11.45 26.17
CA CYS A 199 3.75 -11.33 24.75
C CYS A 199 2.49 -11.68 23.95
N ARG A 200 2.14 -10.86 22.96
CA ARG A 200 1.06 -11.12 22.01
C ARG A 200 1.61 -11.00 20.60
N GLU A 201 1.22 -11.93 19.73
CA GLU A 201 1.60 -11.90 18.32
C GLU A 201 0.44 -11.37 17.49
N GLU A 202 0.75 -10.46 16.57
CA GLU A 202 -0.21 -9.79 15.70
C GLU A 202 0.30 -9.86 14.26
N SER A 203 -0.54 -10.35 13.34
CA SER A 203 -0.25 -10.34 11.90
C SER A 203 -0.49 -8.96 11.31
N PHE A 204 0.27 -8.60 10.27
CA PHE A 204 0.05 -7.38 9.49
C PHE A 204 0.31 -7.61 8.00
N LEU A 205 -0.36 -6.84 7.14
CA LEU A 205 -0.12 -6.81 5.68
C LEU A 205 0.66 -5.56 5.25
N ASP A 206 0.66 -4.52 6.08
CA ASP A 206 1.47 -3.32 5.94
C ASP A 206 1.90 -2.79 7.32
N LEU A 207 2.96 -1.98 7.36
CA LEU A 207 3.38 -1.24 8.54
C LEU A 207 3.09 0.25 8.36
N SER A 208 2.14 0.76 9.13
CA SER A 208 1.87 2.20 9.21
C SER A 208 2.75 2.86 10.27
N VAL A 209 3.73 3.66 9.83
CA VAL A 209 4.72 4.29 10.71
C VAL A 209 4.45 5.77 10.93
N GLU A 210 4.60 6.20 12.17
CA GLU A 210 4.66 7.61 12.53
C GLU A 210 5.92 8.25 11.94
N ILE A 211 5.80 9.49 11.50
CA ILE A 211 6.90 10.24 10.89
C ILE A 211 7.26 11.45 11.72
N ASP A 212 8.56 11.69 11.85
CA ASP A 212 9.12 12.87 12.49
C ASP A 212 9.84 13.75 11.45
N PRO A 213 9.99 15.06 11.70
CA PRO A 213 10.75 15.94 10.81
C PRO A 213 12.20 15.48 10.61
N HIS A 214 12.72 15.61 9.38
CA HIS A 214 14.14 15.44 9.01
C HIS A 214 14.76 14.10 9.41
N THR A 215 14.03 13.02 9.19
CA THR A 215 14.44 11.67 9.60
C THR A 215 14.57 10.73 8.40
N SER A 216 14.90 9.48 8.68
CA SER A 216 14.90 8.38 7.72
C SER A 216 13.85 7.34 8.10
N LEU A 217 13.37 6.57 7.11
CA LEU A 217 12.51 5.43 7.35
C LEU A 217 13.15 4.45 8.35
N THR A 218 14.45 4.19 8.25
CA THR A 218 15.20 3.37 9.22
C THR A 218 15.04 3.89 10.65
N SER A 219 15.01 5.20 10.83
CA SER A 219 14.84 5.82 12.15
C SER A 219 13.38 5.77 12.61
N CYS A 220 12.41 5.97 11.71
CA CYS A 220 10.99 5.75 12.00
C CYS A 220 10.72 4.31 12.46
N LEU A 221 11.29 3.30 11.77
CA LEU A 221 11.14 1.89 12.14
C LEU A 221 11.81 1.56 13.48
N LYS A 222 12.96 2.18 13.79
CA LYS A 222 13.57 2.05 15.12
C LYS A 222 12.69 2.65 16.21
N LYS A 223 12.07 3.81 15.97
CA LYS A 223 11.15 4.45 16.90
C LYS A 223 9.87 3.63 17.08
N PHE A 224 9.36 3.03 16.01
CA PHE A 224 8.23 2.11 16.05
C PHE A 224 8.47 0.94 17.02
N GLY A 225 9.71 0.45 17.13
CA GLY A 225 10.08 -0.60 18.08
C GLY A 225 10.63 -0.13 19.43
N ALA A 226 10.62 1.17 19.70
CA ALA A 226 11.12 1.72 20.95
C ALA A 226 10.22 1.34 22.14
N THR A 227 10.80 1.21 23.33
CA THR A 227 10.04 0.95 24.55
C THR A 227 9.32 2.22 25.00
N GLU A 228 8.00 2.15 25.09
CA GLU A 228 7.14 3.17 25.69
C GLU A 228 6.80 2.79 27.14
N THR A 229 6.60 3.80 27.99
CA THR A 229 6.19 3.60 29.39
C THR A 229 4.72 3.97 29.54
N LEU A 230 3.91 2.99 29.91
CA LEU A 230 2.51 3.10 30.25
C LEU A 230 2.39 3.55 31.71
N ALA A 231 1.98 4.81 31.94
CA ALA A 231 1.89 5.42 33.27
C ALA A 231 0.77 6.47 33.33
N GLY A 232 0.48 6.99 34.53
CA GLY A 232 -0.56 8.01 34.71
C GLY A 232 -1.95 7.47 34.37
N ASN A 233 -2.59 8.05 33.35
CA ASN A 233 -3.90 7.62 32.86
C ASN A 233 -3.82 6.38 31.95
N ASP A 234 -2.65 6.08 31.39
CA ASP A 234 -2.45 4.98 30.44
C ASP A 234 -1.91 3.70 31.12
N LYS A 235 -2.18 3.51 32.42
CA LYS A 235 -1.71 2.33 33.16
C LYS A 235 -2.26 1.02 32.60
N PHE A 236 -1.43 -0.02 32.64
CA PHE A 236 -1.77 -1.37 32.19
C PHE A 236 -2.41 -2.17 33.33
N PHE A 237 -3.51 -2.88 33.06
CA PHE A 237 -4.08 -3.82 34.01
C PHE A 237 -3.26 -5.12 34.01
N CYS A 238 -2.61 -5.44 35.12
CA CYS A 238 -1.80 -6.64 35.25
C CYS A 238 -2.57 -7.75 35.98
N ASP A 239 -2.82 -8.86 35.29
CA ASP A 239 -3.52 -10.03 35.84
C ASP A 239 -2.80 -10.65 37.06
N THR A 240 -1.47 -10.56 37.12
CA THR A 240 -0.69 -11.06 38.26
C THR A 240 -0.80 -10.16 39.49
N CYS A 241 -0.91 -8.84 39.29
CA CYS A 241 -1.08 -7.87 40.38
C CYS A 241 -2.55 -7.63 40.74
N ASP A 242 -3.47 -8.10 39.90
CA ASP A 242 -4.91 -7.82 39.94
C ASP A 242 -5.21 -6.32 40.06
N GLY A 243 -4.58 -5.51 39.19
CA GLY A 243 -4.75 -4.05 39.23
C GLY A 243 -3.95 -3.26 38.21
N LEU A 244 -4.22 -1.95 38.14
CA LEU A 244 -3.55 -1.00 37.25
C LEU A 244 -2.13 -0.69 37.72
N GLN A 245 -1.16 -1.02 36.87
CA GLN A 245 0.27 -0.87 37.12
C GLN A 245 0.93 -0.03 36.03
N ASN A 246 2.05 0.59 36.38
CA ASN A 246 2.94 1.11 35.35
C ASN A 246 3.54 -0.09 34.59
N ALA A 247 3.73 0.05 33.28
CA ALA A 247 4.30 -1.00 32.45
C ALA A 247 5.24 -0.43 31.40
N GLN A 248 6.16 -1.25 30.90
CA GLN A 248 6.93 -0.98 29.70
C GLN A 248 6.36 -1.80 28.56
N LYS A 249 6.00 -1.14 27.46
CA LYS A 249 5.48 -1.78 26.25
C LYS A 249 6.46 -1.58 25.11
N ARG A 250 6.68 -2.61 24.30
CA ARG A 250 7.49 -2.53 23.08
C ARG A 250 6.93 -3.44 22.02
N MET A 251 7.03 -3.01 20.76
CA MET A 251 6.67 -3.83 19.61
C MET A 251 7.94 -4.17 18.83
N HIS A 252 8.03 -5.37 18.27
CA HIS A 252 9.12 -5.71 17.36
C HIS A 252 8.64 -6.63 16.26
N VAL A 253 9.26 -6.53 15.08
CA VAL A 253 8.98 -7.41 13.96
C VAL A 253 9.60 -8.78 14.25
N LYS A 254 8.76 -9.78 14.47
CA LYS A 254 9.15 -11.18 14.66
C LYS A 254 9.42 -11.87 13.33
N ARG A 255 8.59 -11.59 12.31
CA ARG A 255 8.74 -12.10 10.94
C ARG A 255 8.45 -10.99 9.95
N ILE A 256 9.37 -10.74 9.03
CA ILE A 256 9.14 -9.84 7.91
C ILE A 256 8.38 -10.58 6.78
N PRO A 257 7.51 -9.91 6.01
CA PRO A 257 6.92 -10.49 4.80
C PRO A 257 7.93 -10.57 3.65
N HIS A 258 7.61 -11.36 2.61
CA HIS A 258 8.41 -11.37 1.36
C HIS A 258 8.33 -10.01 0.66
N VAL A 259 7.20 -9.32 0.77
CA VAL A 259 7.01 -7.94 0.33
C VAL A 259 6.52 -7.11 1.50
N LEU A 260 7.38 -6.19 1.95
CA LEU A 260 7.06 -5.25 3.02
C LEU A 260 6.46 -3.98 2.41
N ALA A 261 5.17 -3.76 2.66
CA ALA A 261 4.52 -2.47 2.44
C ALA A 261 4.66 -1.59 3.69
N VAL A 262 5.17 -0.38 3.54
CA VAL A 262 5.29 0.61 4.62
C VAL A 262 4.50 1.85 4.25
N HIS A 263 3.52 2.18 5.08
CA HIS A 263 2.74 3.40 4.99
C HIS A 263 3.35 4.48 5.88
N LEU A 264 3.69 5.63 5.29
CA LEU A 264 4.11 6.81 6.03
C LEU A 264 2.85 7.61 6.41
N LYS A 265 2.52 7.70 7.71
CA LYS A 265 1.34 8.43 8.21
C LYS A 265 1.50 9.94 8.03
N ARG A 266 1.32 10.40 6.79
CA ARG A 266 1.45 11.81 6.42
C ARG A 266 0.20 12.61 6.70
N PHE A 267 -0.95 11.99 6.91
CA PHE A 267 -2.16 12.72 7.27
C PHE A 267 -2.38 12.57 8.76
N LYS A 268 -2.37 13.70 9.47
CA LYS A 268 -2.50 13.75 10.92
C LYS A 268 -3.55 14.78 11.31
N TYR A 269 -4.41 14.41 12.25
CA TYR A 269 -5.32 15.35 12.88
C TYR A 269 -4.54 16.26 13.83
N MET A 270 -4.61 17.57 13.60
CA MET A 270 -3.96 18.59 14.41
C MET A 270 -5.02 19.18 15.35
N GLU A 271 -4.83 18.98 16.65
CA GLU A 271 -5.78 19.47 17.66
C GLU A 271 -5.81 21.00 17.72
N GLU A 272 -4.69 21.66 17.44
CA GLU A 272 -4.58 23.12 17.47
C GLU A 272 -5.42 23.78 16.37
N THR A 273 -5.49 23.17 15.20
CA THR A 273 -6.25 23.67 14.04
C THR A 273 -7.60 22.97 13.86
N GLN A 274 -7.88 21.93 14.67
CA GLN A 274 -9.07 21.08 14.58
C GLN A 274 -9.30 20.51 13.17
N SER A 275 -8.21 20.20 12.46
CA SER A 275 -8.27 19.78 11.06
C SER A 275 -7.24 18.70 10.73
N PHE A 276 -7.48 17.92 9.68
CA PHE A 276 -6.47 17.00 9.15
C PHE A 276 -5.50 17.76 8.26
N GLU A 277 -4.22 17.62 8.55
CA GLU A 277 -3.14 18.25 7.80
C GLU A 277 -2.20 17.22 7.19
N LYS A 278 -1.66 17.54 6.01
CA LYS A 278 -0.61 16.76 5.37
C LYS A 278 0.76 17.19 5.88
N LEU A 279 1.51 16.22 6.40
CA LEU A 279 2.88 16.35 6.88
C LEU A 279 3.88 16.22 5.72
N PHE A 280 4.50 17.34 5.37
CA PHE A 280 5.51 17.43 4.31
C PHE A 280 6.93 17.11 4.78
N HIS A 281 7.10 16.49 5.95
CA HIS A 281 8.41 16.17 6.50
C HIS A 281 9.29 15.41 5.50
N ARG A 282 10.56 15.83 5.39
CA ARG A 282 11.60 15.10 4.66
C ARG A 282 11.88 13.77 5.36
N ILE A 283 11.50 12.67 4.71
CA ILE A 283 11.73 11.29 5.16
C ILE A 283 12.55 10.55 4.13
N LEU A 284 13.84 10.32 4.41
CA LEU A 284 14.69 9.54 3.53
C LEU A 284 14.31 8.05 3.61
N PHE A 285 13.97 7.44 2.49
CA PHE A 285 13.75 6.00 2.40
C PHE A 285 14.90 5.37 1.61
N PRO A 286 15.75 4.53 2.24
CA PRO A 286 16.93 3.99 1.57
C PRO A 286 16.54 2.93 0.54
N ALA A 287 17.35 2.77 -0.51
CA ALA A 287 17.16 1.71 -1.48
C ALA A 287 17.28 0.30 -0.87
N GLU A 288 18.02 0.17 0.23
CA GLU A 288 18.23 -1.07 0.99
C GLU A 288 17.98 -0.80 2.49
N LEU A 289 17.10 -1.58 3.10
CA LEU A 289 16.95 -1.67 4.56
C LEU A 289 17.64 -2.94 5.05
N LYS A 290 18.49 -2.82 6.09
CA LYS A 290 19.25 -3.94 6.64
C LYS A 290 18.55 -4.55 7.85
N LEU A 291 18.60 -5.88 7.96
CA LEU A 291 18.10 -6.76 9.04
C LEU A 291 16.59 -7.06 9.06
N PRO A 292 16.11 -8.02 8.26
CA PRO A 292 16.75 -8.66 7.11
C PRO A 292 16.86 -7.71 5.91
N THR A 293 17.68 -8.05 4.91
CA THR A 293 17.91 -7.17 3.76
C THR A 293 16.70 -7.13 2.84
N VAL A 294 16.05 -5.97 2.76
CA VAL A 294 14.95 -5.73 1.83
C VAL A 294 15.29 -4.56 0.91
N LEU A 295 14.91 -4.65 -0.37
CA LEU A 295 15.20 -3.63 -1.40
C LEU A 295 13.94 -2.92 -1.84
N LEU A 296 14.02 -1.59 -1.93
CA LEU A 296 12.95 -0.75 -2.43
C LEU A 296 12.75 -0.99 -3.92
N PHE A 297 11.52 -1.34 -4.31
CA PHE A 297 11.14 -1.49 -5.73
C PHE A 297 9.92 -0.65 -6.14
N GLY A 298 9.14 -0.13 -5.19
CA GLY A 298 7.94 0.63 -5.50
C GLY A 298 7.70 1.76 -4.50
N VAL A 299 7.35 2.93 -5.01
CA VAL A 299 6.98 4.11 -4.22
C VAL A 299 5.69 4.68 -4.78
N VAL A 300 4.65 4.75 -3.96
CA VAL A 300 3.45 5.55 -4.26
C VAL A 300 3.66 6.94 -3.70
N ILE A 301 3.43 7.95 -4.51
CA ILE A 301 3.67 9.36 -4.18
C ILE A 301 2.33 10.06 -4.18
N HIS A 302 2.09 10.84 -3.12
CA HIS A 302 0.95 11.74 -3.05
C HIS A 302 1.40 13.18 -3.34
N ILE A 303 0.78 13.81 -4.34
CA ILE A 303 1.03 15.18 -4.78
C ILE A 303 -0.19 16.04 -4.39
N GLY A 304 0.04 17.16 -3.72
CA GLY A 304 -1.03 18.07 -3.28
C GLY A 304 -0.97 18.42 -1.79
N ASN A 305 -1.87 19.31 -1.38
CA ASN A 305 -1.84 19.94 -0.06
C ASN A 305 -2.81 19.36 0.97
N GLY A 306 -3.90 18.75 0.54
CA GLY A 306 -4.96 18.29 1.43
C GLY A 306 -5.11 16.78 1.45
N THR A 307 -6.02 16.30 2.31
CA THR A 307 -6.52 14.92 2.35
C THR A 307 -7.52 14.64 1.23
N ASP A 308 -8.32 15.64 0.87
CA ASP A 308 -9.50 15.45 0.00
C ASP A 308 -9.21 15.78 -1.48
N HIS A 309 -8.05 16.36 -1.75
CA HIS A 309 -7.63 16.82 -3.07
C HIS A 309 -6.13 16.58 -3.24
N GLY A 310 -5.79 15.81 -4.27
CA GLY A 310 -4.41 15.48 -4.59
C GLY A 310 -4.34 14.50 -5.76
N HIS A 311 -3.13 14.09 -6.10
CA HIS A 311 -2.86 13.19 -7.20
C HIS A 311 -1.87 12.13 -6.78
N TYR A 312 -2.15 10.87 -7.13
CA TYR A 312 -1.28 9.76 -6.83
C TYR A 312 -0.56 9.29 -8.07
N VAL A 313 0.75 9.14 -7.96
CA VAL A 313 1.60 8.52 -8.98
C VAL A 313 2.39 7.39 -8.35
N SER A 314 2.90 6.47 -9.15
CA SER A 314 3.77 5.39 -8.67
C SER A 314 5.10 5.37 -9.42
N MET A 315 6.20 5.28 -8.69
CA MET A 315 7.54 5.04 -9.24
C MET A 315 7.95 3.60 -8.94
N ILE A 316 8.33 2.87 -9.99
CA ILE A 316 8.72 1.46 -9.91
C ILE A 316 10.16 1.32 -10.37
N ARG A 317 10.97 0.62 -9.58
CA ARG A 317 12.33 0.28 -9.94
C ARG A 317 12.33 -0.89 -10.92
N CYS A 318 12.91 -0.69 -12.09
CA CYS A 318 13.14 -1.72 -13.08
C CYS A 318 14.64 -1.77 -13.39
N GLN A 319 15.31 -2.83 -12.94
CA GLN A 319 16.77 -2.93 -12.98
C GLN A 319 17.42 -1.73 -12.26
N ASP A 320 18.20 -0.92 -12.98
CA ASP A 320 18.92 0.24 -12.47
C ASP A 320 18.24 1.58 -12.83
N THR A 321 16.95 1.56 -13.19
CA THR A 321 16.22 2.79 -13.53
C THR A 321 14.83 2.80 -12.92
N TRP A 322 14.29 3.99 -12.68
CA TRP A 322 12.93 4.18 -12.22
C TRP A 322 11.99 4.46 -13.39
N VAL A 323 10.79 3.90 -13.31
CA VAL A 323 9.70 4.18 -14.23
C VAL A 323 8.57 4.80 -13.43
N CYS A 324 8.21 6.04 -13.78
CA CYS A 324 7.07 6.75 -13.23
C CYS A 324 5.81 6.44 -14.04
N PHE A 325 4.75 6.05 -13.33
CA PHE A 325 3.42 5.86 -13.86
C PHE A 325 2.50 6.94 -13.31
N ASP A 326 2.01 7.78 -14.20
CA ASP A 326 1.07 8.86 -13.96
C ASP A 326 -0.15 8.63 -14.84
N ASP A 327 -1.11 7.85 -14.32
CA ASP A 327 -2.28 7.36 -15.04
C ASP A 327 -1.91 6.75 -16.42
N GLU A 328 -2.35 7.32 -17.54
CA GLU A 328 -2.03 6.83 -18.89
C GLU A 328 -0.55 7.03 -19.28
N SER A 329 0.15 7.94 -18.59
CA SER A 329 1.51 8.33 -18.91
C SER A 329 2.53 7.43 -18.20
N VAL A 330 3.54 6.99 -18.96
CA VAL A 330 4.64 6.20 -18.44
C VAL A 330 5.94 6.84 -18.90
N GLN A 331 6.86 7.10 -17.97
CA GLN A 331 8.11 7.82 -18.23
C GLN A 331 9.26 7.20 -17.44
N MET A 332 10.46 7.18 -18.02
CA MET A 332 11.68 6.84 -17.27
C MET A 332 12.14 8.08 -16.52
N VAL A 333 12.55 7.89 -15.28
CA VAL A 333 13.01 8.97 -14.39
C VAL A 333 14.31 8.56 -13.72
N ASP A 334 15.12 9.56 -13.40
CA ASP A 334 16.38 9.38 -12.69
C ASP A 334 16.16 9.25 -11.17
N ASP A 335 17.23 8.95 -10.45
CA ASP A 335 17.21 8.89 -8.99
C ASP A 335 16.96 10.27 -8.36
N ASP A 336 17.34 11.36 -9.04
CA ASP A 336 17.10 12.74 -8.59
C ASP A 336 15.59 12.98 -8.40
N MET A 337 14.75 12.45 -9.29
CA MET A 337 13.30 12.53 -9.14
C MET A 337 12.79 11.87 -7.86
N LEU A 338 13.41 10.76 -7.44
CA LEU A 338 13.07 10.10 -6.18
C LEU A 338 13.45 10.97 -4.99
N GLU A 339 14.59 11.66 -5.06
CA GLU A 339 15.03 12.62 -4.03
C GLU A 339 14.09 13.82 -3.90
N HIS A 340 13.39 14.22 -4.96
CA HIS A 340 12.35 15.27 -4.87
C HIS A 340 11.09 14.77 -4.13
N CYS A 341 10.89 13.46 -4.05
CA CYS A 341 9.68 12.87 -3.48
C CYS A 341 9.83 12.53 -1.98
N VAL A 342 11.01 12.69 -1.36
CA VAL A 342 11.18 12.40 0.08
C VAL A 342 10.48 13.42 0.99
N GLY A 343 10.08 14.58 0.46
CA GLY A 343 9.43 15.69 1.18
C GLY A 343 10.36 16.88 1.42
N ARG A 344 9.84 17.90 2.13
CA ARG A 344 10.50 19.21 2.29
C ARG A 344 11.47 19.24 3.47
N GLY A 345 12.67 19.74 3.20
CA GLY A 345 13.62 20.26 4.18
C GLY A 345 13.20 21.62 4.78
N ASN A 346 13.84 22.06 5.86
CA ASN A 346 13.54 23.36 6.53
C ASN A 346 13.77 24.60 5.63
N THR A 347 14.54 24.44 4.55
CA THR A 347 14.97 25.51 3.63
C THR A 347 14.54 25.27 2.18
N GLU A 348 13.74 24.23 1.91
CA GLU A 348 13.37 23.81 0.56
C GLU A 348 12.12 24.52 0.03
N ASP A 349 11.98 24.47 -1.29
CA ASP A 349 10.93 25.10 -2.08
C ASP A 349 9.53 24.76 -1.54
N ARG A 350 8.82 25.79 -1.06
CA ARG A 350 7.43 25.69 -0.58
C ARG A 350 6.44 25.31 -1.68
N THR A 351 6.87 25.19 -2.93
CA THR A 351 6.05 24.71 -4.05
C THR A 351 6.03 23.18 -4.16
N ASN A 352 7.01 22.44 -3.64
CA ASN A 352 7.06 20.99 -3.80
C ASN A 352 5.99 20.30 -2.94
N THR A 353 4.93 19.77 -3.54
CA THR A 353 3.86 19.08 -2.80
C THR A 353 3.91 17.56 -2.89
N ALA A 354 4.91 17.02 -3.59
CA ALA A 354 5.09 15.59 -3.81
C ALA A 354 5.78 14.94 -2.61
N THR A 355 5.17 13.90 -2.07
CA THR A 355 5.72 13.15 -0.93
C THR A 355 5.46 11.66 -1.10
N GLY A 356 6.49 10.82 -0.96
CA GLY A 356 6.36 9.38 -0.90
C GLY A 356 5.44 9.00 0.24
N TYR A 357 4.44 8.16 -0.05
CA TYR A 357 3.31 7.86 0.82
C TYR A 357 3.28 6.39 1.23
N LEU A 358 3.42 5.48 0.25
CA LEU A 358 3.60 4.05 0.49
C LEU A 358 4.90 3.59 -0.16
N LEU A 359 5.65 2.77 0.57
CA LEU A 359 6.94 2.25 0.16
C LEU A 359 6.88 0.72 0.14
N PHE A 360 7.34 0.12 -0.93
CA PHE A 360 7.28 -1.33 -1.14
C PHE A 360 8.69 -1.88 -1.29
N TYR A 361 9.04 -2.77 -0.37
CA TYR A 361 10.33 -3.43 -0.33
C TYR A 361 10.15 -4.93 -0.57
N HIS A 362 11.03 -5.54 -1.34
CA HIS A 362 11.08 -6.99 -1.49
C HIS A 362 12.23 -7.55 -0.66
N LEU A 363 11.99 -8.69 -0.01
CA LEU A 363 13.03 -9.44 0.69
C LEU A 363 14.04 -10.01 -0.31
N ILE A 364 15.33 -9.86 0.00
CA ILE A 364 16.38 -10.65 -0.65
C ILE A 364 16.58 -11.89 0.22
N GLU A 365 16.40 -13.07 -0.37
CA GLU A 365 16.73 -14.34 0.28
C GLU A 365 18.23 -14.64 0.26
#